data_AF-Q9U357-F1
#
_entry.id   AF-Q9U357-F1
#
_cell.length_a   1.000
_cell.length_b   1.000
_cell.length_c   1.000
_cell.angle_alpha   90.00
_cell.angle_beta   90.00
_cell.angle_gamma   90.00
#
_symmetry.space_group_name_H-M   'P 1'
#
loop_
_entity.id
_entity.type
_entity.pdbx_description
1 polymer ?
#
loop_
_entity_poly.entity_id
_entity_poly.type
_entity_poly.pdbx_seq_one_letter_code
_entity_poly.pdbx_strand_id
1 'polypeptide(L)'
;MDISKLTDVKKVDLCKKYFLIGACFLPLVWIVNTFWFFSDAFCKPINAHRRQIRKYVIASIVGSIFWIIVLSAWEIFFQHYRAQGLVWTDFLTFVFPTGRV
;
A
#
# COMPACT_ATOMS: atom_id res chain seq x y z
N MET A 1 -8.95 -9.62 15.24
CA MET A 1 -9.33 -10.87 14.55
C MET A 1 -8.09 -11.74 14.44
N ASP A 2 -8.04 -12.87 15.15
CA ASP A 2 -6.88 -13.76 15.11
C ASP A 2 -6.83 -14.52 13.78
N ILE A 3 -5.94 -14.12 12.86
CA ILE A 3 -5.75 -14.83 11.59
C ILE A 3 -5.25 -16.26 11.77
N SER A 4 -4.58 -16.55 12.89
CA SER A 4 -4.13 -17.91 13.21
C SER A 4 -5.27 -18.93 13.28
N LYS A 5 -6.50 -18.49 13.60
CA LYS A 5 -7.68 -19.35 13.71
C LYS A 5 -8.43 -19.57 12.39
N LEU A 6 -8.00 -18.94 11.30
CA LEU A 6 -8.64 -19.08 9.99
C LEU A 6 -8.13 -20.31 9.23
N THR A 7 -9.06 -20.99 8.54
CA THR A 7 -8.70 -22.04 7.57
C THR A 7 -7.90 -21.46 6.41
N ASP A 8 -7.03 -22.26 5.80
CA ASP A 8 -6.18 -21.81 4.69
C ASP A 8 -7.00 -21.24 3.51
N VAL A 9 -8.18 -21.80 3.24
CA VAL A 9 -9.12 -21.29 2.22
C VAL A 9 -9.59 -19.87 2.55
N LYS A 10 -9.98 -19.61 3.81
CA LYS A 10 -10.42 -18.28 4.25
C LYS A 10 -9.28 -17.27 4.21
N LYS A 11 -8.05 -17.68 4.52
CA LYS A 11 -6.87 -16.82 4.41
C LYS A 11 -6.60 -16.38 2.97
N VAL A 12 -6.72 -17.31 2.02
CA VAL A 12 -6.59 -17.00 0.59
C VAL A 12 -7.65 -15.99 0.13
N ASP A 13 -8.91 -16.20 0.50
CA ASP A 13 -10.00 -15.29 0.13
C ASP A 13 -9.80 -13.89 0.74
N LEU A 14 -9.38 -13.84 2.01
CA LEU A 14 -9.06 -12.57 2.68
C LEU A 14 -7.90 -11.84 1.98
N CYS A 15 -6.79 -12.53 1.69
CA CYS A 15 -5.65 -11.95 0.98
C CYS A 15 -6.04 -11.43 -0.41
N LYS A 16 -6.88 -12.17 -1.14
CA LYS A 16 -7.41 -11.75 -2.45
C LYS A 16 -8.29 -10.50 -2.35
N LYS A 17 -9.17 -10.43 -1.34
CA LYS A 17 -10.02 -9.25 -1.10
C LYS A 17 -9.18 -8.01 -0.78
N TYR A 18 -8.21 -8.13 0.12
CA TYR A 18 -7.30 -7.03 0.44
C TYR A 18 -6.50 -6.57 -0.78
N PHE A 19 -6.04 -7.51 -1.60
CA PHE A 19 -5.37 -7.19 -2.87
C PHE A 19 -6.28 -6.40 -3.82
N LEU A 20 -7.54 -6.83 -4.00
CA LEU A 20 -8.51 -6.16 -4.87
C LEU A 20 -8.88 -4.77 -4.35
N ILE A 21 -9.12 -4.63 -3.05
CA ILE A 21 -9.42 -3.34 -2.41
C ILE A 21 -8.24 -2.37 -2.59
N GLY A 22 -7.00 -2.84 -2.42
CA GLY A 22 -5.83 -1.98 -2.63
C GLY A 22 -5.70 -1.47 -4.06
N ALA A 23 -6.26 -2.17 -5.05
CA ALA A 23 -6.30 -1.70 -6.44
C ALA A 23 -7.19 -0.46 -6.66
N CYS A 24 -8.09 -0.14 -5.71
CA CYS A 24 -8.91 1.07 -5.73
C CYS A 24 -8.17 2.32 -5.18
N PHE A 25 -6.88 2.48 -5.52
CA PHE A 25 -6.03 3.59 -5.06
C PHE A 25 -5.74 3.61 -3.54
N LEU A 26 -5.74 2.44 -2.88
CA LEU A 26 -5.43 2.32 -1.44
C LEU A 26 -4.11 1.58 -1.21
N PRO A 27 -2.94 2.21 -1.41
CA PRO A 27 -1.65 1.56 -1.20
C PRO A 27 -1.43 1.07 0.23
N LEU A 28 -2.00 1.76 1.23
CA LEU A 28 -1.93 1.35 2.63
C LEU A 28 -2.55 -0.04 2.85
N VAL A 29 -3.60 -0.40 2.09
CA VAL A 29 -4.22 -1.73 2.17
C VAL A 29 -3.28 -2.81 1.65
N TRP A 30 -2.52 -2.54 0.59
CA TRP A 30 -1.49 -3.47 0.10
C TRP A 30 -0.34 -3.64 1.10
N ILE A 31 0.05 -2.57 1.79
CA ILE A 31 1.06 -2.64 2.86
C ILE A 31 0.56 -3.52 4.01
N VAL A 32 -0.67 -3.30 4.49
CA VAL A 32 -1.28 -4.14 5.54
C VAL A 32 -1.39 -5.60 5.10
N ASN A 33 -1.85 -5.85 3.87
CA ASN A 33 -1.94 -7.21 3.31
C ASN A 33 -0.56 -7.90 3.29
N THR A 34 0.48 -7.15 2.92
CA THR A 34 1.85 -7.63 2.89
C THR A 34 2.29 -8.07 4.29
N PHE A 35 2.23 -7.17 5.28
CA PHE A 35 2.69 -7.49 6.64
C PHE A 35 1.89 -8.63 7.28
N TRP A 36 0.57 -8.67 7.06
CA TRP A 36 -0.29 -9.65 7.72
C TRP A 36 -0.07 -11.08 7.20
N PHE A 37 0.13 -11.23 5.89
CA PHE A 37 0.32 -12.53 5.25
C PHE A 37 1.79 -12.88 4.96
N PHE A 38 2.76 -12.01 5.31
CA PHE A 38 4.18 -12.23 5.06
C PHE A 38 4.67 -13.56 5.64
N SER A 39 4.36 -13.82 6.91
CA SER A 39 4.75 -15.06 7.58
C SER A 39 4.10 -16.30 6.93
N ASP A 40 2.82 -16.20 6.54
CA ASP A 40 2.11 -17.31 5.88
C ASP A 40 2.62 -17.58 4.45
N ALA A 41 3.19 -16.56 3.78
CA ALA A 41 3.75 -16.64 2.43
C ALA A 41 5.19 -17.15 2.38
N PHE A 42 6.05 -16.81 3.35
CA PHE A 42 7.49 -17.08 3.29
C PHE A 42 8.03 -17.99 4.40
N CYS A 43 7.42 -18.01 5.59
CA CYS A 43 7.98 -18.75 6.73
C CYS A 43 7.46 -20.20 6.87
N LYS A 44 6.39 -20.57 6.16
CA LYS A 44 5.70 -21.86 6.31
C LYS A 44 5.86 -22.73 5.05
N PRO A 45 5.82 -24.08 5.17
CA PRO A 45 6.04 -25.00 4.05
C PRO A 45 5.03 -24.77 2.92
N ILE A 46 5.49 -24.84 1.66
CA ILE A 46 4.71 -24.49 0.48
C ILE A 46 3.58 -25.50 0.24
N ASN A 47 2.33 -25.01 0.30
CA ASN A 47 1.10 -25.72 -0.09
C ASN A 47 0.42 -24.98 -1.25
N ALA A 48 -0.53 -25.62 -1.93
CA ALA A 48 -1.28 -25.00 -3.04
C ALA A 48 -1.90 -23.62 -2.66
N HIS A 49 -2.55 -23.54 -1.50
CA HIS A 49 -3.11 -22.29 -0.96
C HIS A 49 -2.04 -21.22 -0.68
N ARG A 50 -0.88 -21.62 -0.13
CA ARG A 50 0.21 -20.68 0.18
C ARG A 50 0.90 -20.16 -1.07
N ARG A 51 0.96 -20.96 -2.14
CA ARG A 51 1.44 -20.49 -3.46
C ARG A 51 0.58 -19.33 -3.97
N GLN A 52 -0.74 -19.43 -3.76
CA GLN A 52 -1.67 -18.36 -4.11
C GLN A 52 -1.50 -17.12 -3.21
N ILE A 53 -1.37 -17.30 -1.89
CA ILE A 53 -1.07 -16.19 -0.95
C ILE A 53 0.23 -15.49 -1.35
N ARG A 54 1.31 -16.24 -1.61
CA ARG A 54 2.60 -15.69 -2.00
C ARG A 54 2.51 -14.86 -3.29
N LYS A 55 1.72 -15.30 -4.28
CA LYS A 55 1.47 -14.51 -5.49
C LYS A 55 0.82 -13.16 -5.17
N TYR A 56 -0.22 -13.14 -4.35
CA TYR A 56 -0.92 -11.90 -3.97
C TYR A 56 -0.08 -11.00 -3.06
N VAL A 57 0.71 -11.56 -2.15
CA VAL A 57 1.64 -10.80 -1.30
C VAL A 57 2.73 -10.15 -2.14
N ILE A 58 3.36 -10.88 -3.06
CA ILE A 58 4.36 -10.29 -3.97
C ILE A 58 3.74 -9.19 -4.83
N ALA A 59 2.55 -9.42 -5.39
CA ALA A 59 1.85 -8.39 -6.16
C ALA A 59 1.51 -7.15 -5.30
N SER A 60 1.12 -7.35 -4.03
CA SER A 60 0.88 -6.26 -3.08
C SER A 60 2.16 -5.49 -2.73
N ILE A 61 3.29 -6.18 -2.56
CA ILE A 61 4.61 -5.53 -2.34
C ILE A 61 4.97 -4.65 -3.53
N VAL A 62 4.90 -5.19 -4.75
CA VAL A 62 5.22 -4.46 -5.98
C VAL A 62 4.29 -3.25 -6.13
N GLY A 63 2.99 -3.45 -5.93
CA GLY A 63 2.01 -2.36 -5.97
C GLY A 63 2.26 -1.29 -4.91
N SER A 64 2.66 -1.69 -3.69
CA SER A 64 2.99 -0.75 -2.61
C SER A 64 4.22 0.09 -2.95
N ILE A 65 5.29 -0.55 -3.46
CA ILE A 65 6.51 0.15 -3.90
C ILE A 65 6.19 1.12 -5.03
N PHE A 66 5.40 0.69 -6.01
CA PHE A 66 4.96 1.55 -7.11
C PHE A 66 4.24 2.81 -6.58
N TRP A 67 3.28 2.66 -5.68
CA TRP A 67 2.59 3.81 -5.10
C TRP A 67 3.46 4.69 -4.22
N ILE A 68 4.40 4.12 -3.46
CA ILE A 68 5.36 4.91 -2.68
C ILE A 68 6.19 5.79 -3.62
N ILE A 69 6.64 5.27 -4.76
CA ILE A 69 7.37 6.04 -5.77
C ILE A 69 6.49 7.15 -6.34
N VAL A 70 5.25 6.83 -6.75
CA VAL A 70 4.31 7.80 -7.33
C VAL A 70 3.99 8.93 -6.34
N LEU A 71 3.66 8.60 -5.10
CA LEU A 71 3.34 9.59 -4.06
C LEU A 71 4.57 10.41 -3.68
N SER A 72 5.75 9.80 -3.56
CA SER A 72 6.98 10.54 -3.24
C SER A 72 7.36 11.48 -4.38
N ALA A 73 7.25 11.05 -5.63
CA ALA A 73 7.50 11.90 -6.79
C ALA A 73 6.50 13.07 -6.85
N TRP A 74 5.22 12.82 -6.58
CA TRP A 74 4.21 13.86 -6.50
C TRP A 74 4.50 14.87 -5.38
N GLU A 75 4.84 14.41 -4.18
CA GLU A 75 5.20 15.29 -3.06
C GLU A 75 6.44 16.12 -3.40
N ILE A 76 7.52 15.52 -3.92
CA ILE A 76 8.73 16.27 -4.30
C ILE A 76 8.40 17.33 -5.35
N PHE A 77 7.64 16.96 -6.38
CA PHE A 77 7.18 17.88 -7.43
C PHE A 77 6.35 19.02 -6.83
N PHE A 78 5.35 18.70 -6.02
CA PHE A 78 4.47 19.68 -5.40
C PHE A 78 5.23 20.63 -4.47
N GLN A 79 6.10 20.10 -3.60
CA GLN A 79 6.91 20.92 -2.69
C GLN A 79 7.88 21.83 -3.45
N HIS A 80 8.45 21.37 -4.57
CA HIS A 80 9.34 22.18 -5.41
C HIS A 80 8.61 23.40 -5.99
N TYR A 81 7.45 23.20 -6.63
CA TYR A 81 6.69 24.31 -7.22
C TYR A 81 6.02 25.20 -6.17
N ARG A 82 5.58 24.63 -5.04
CA ARG A 82 5.02 25.40 -3.94
C ARG A 82 6.05 26.34 -3.32
N ALA A 83 7.32 25.93 -3.27
CA ALA A 83 8.42 26.80 -2.82
C ALA A 83 8.68 27.99 -3.76
N GLN A 84 8.23 27.93 -5.02
CA GLN A 84 8.33 29.03 -5.98
C GLN A 84 7.20 30.08 -5.81
N GLY A 85 6.21 29.82 -4.95
CA GLY A 85 5.12 30.77 -4.68
C GLY A 85 4.11 30.91 -5.82
N LEU A 86 3.89 29.84 -6.60
CA LEU A 86 2.94 29.87 -7.72
C LEU A 86 1.49 29.77 -7.23
N VAL A 87 0.60 30.61 -7.76
CA VAL A 87 -0.82 30.69 -7.35
C VAL A 87 -1.56 29.34 -7.46
N TRP A 88 -1.25 28.52 -8.47
CA TRP A 88 -1.90 27.22 -8.64
C TRP A 88 -1.58 26.25 -7.49
N THR A 89 -0.42 26.40 -6.85
CA THR A 89 -0.04 25.56 -5.70
C THR A 89 -0.82 25.93 -4.45
N ASP A 90 -1.26 27.17 -4.32
CA ASP A 90 -2.11 27.60 -3.19
C ASP A 90 -3.50 26.97 -3.27
N PHE A 91 -4.07 26.84 -4.49
CA PHE A 91 -5.37 26.16 -4.68
C PHE A 91 -5.34 24.68 -4.30
N LEU A 92 -4.18 24.03 -4.43
CA LEU A 92 -3.98 22.62 -4.06
C LEU A 92 -3.46 22.45 -2.63
N THR A 93 -2.98 23.51 -1.98
CA THR A 93 -2.41 23.44 -0.63
C THR A 93 -3.53 23.29 0.39
N PHE A 94 -3.60 22.13 1.03
CA PHE A 94 -4.55 21.89 2.12
C PHE A 94 -4.07 22.48 3.46
N VAL A 95 -2.78 22.40 3.75
CA VAL A 95 -2.18 22.93 4.98
C VAL A 95 -1.14 23.98 4.65
N PHE A 96 -1.45 25.23 4.95
CA PHE A 96 -0.50 26.32 4.84
C PHE A 96 0.46 26.31 6.02
N PRO A 97 1.78 26.47 5.79
CA PRO A 97 2.73 26.59 6.87
C PRO A 97 2.54 27.96 7.56
N THR A 98 2.06 27.96 8.80
CA THR A 98 2.07 29.16 9.64
C THR A 98 3.51 29.43 10.09
N GLY A 99 4.07 30.59 9.74
CA GLY A 99 5.40 31.02 10.21
C GLY A 99 6.54 30.99 9.19
N ARG A 100 6.25 30.89 7.89
CA ARG A 100 7.24 31.27 6.87
C ARG A 100 7.04 32.76 6.53
N VAL A 101 8.06 33.56 6.85
CA VAL A 101 8.28 34.90 6.30
C VAL A 101 8.63 34.82 4.82
#